data_AF-A0A7C1I469-F1
#
_entry.id   AF-A0A7C1I469-F1
#
_cell.length_a   1.000
_cell.length_b   1.000
_cell.length_c   1.000
_cell.angle_alpha   90.00
_cell.angle_beta   90.00
_cell.angle_gamma   90.00
#
_symmetry.space_group_name_H-M   'P 1'
#
loop_
_entity.id
_entity.type
_entity.pdbx_description
1 polymer ?
#
loop_
_entity_poly.entity_id
_entity_poly.type
_entity_poly.pdbx_seq_one_letter_code
_entity_poly.pdbx_strand_id
1 'polypeptide(L)'
;MAGGDAERQKLCREAAEQIRSEKLLEQIGKAVGEPKEKDIRRYYQRNIERFSVPEMVRAAHIVKHPDPQVPSEQQKQQMDELLGRIENGEDFAVLADEHSACPGNGGDLGYFSRGQMVPSFEQVVFDLPSGQTSGVFSTEFGWHIAKVLDRKPAMPCPLEQVRQVIVNELTQQARDKALERFLDAERQKAVVEER
;
A
#
# COMPACT_ATOMS: atom_id res chain seq x y z
N MET A 1 3.47 11.82 58.87
CA MET A 1 3.40 10.44 58.35
C MET A 1 2.03 10.04 57.77
N ALA A 2 1.04 10.94 57.64
CA ALA A 2 -0.32 10.61 57.17
C ALA A 2 -0.54 10.74 55.64
N GLY A 3 0.35 11.42 54.90
CA GLY A 3 0.15 11.68 53.46
C GLY A 3 0.38 10.47 52.55
N GLY A 4 1.31 9.59 52.91
CA GLY A 4 1.65 8.42 52.07
C GLY A 4 0.60 7.29 52.10
N ASP A 5 -0.27 7.26 53.11
CA ASP A 5 -1.30 6.22 53.25
C ASP A 5 -2.56 6.55 52.42
N ALA A 6 -2.93 7.84 52.36
CA ALA A 6 -3.99 8.33 51.48
C ALA A 6 -3.62 8.21 50.00
N GLU A 7 -2.36 8.48 49.64
CA GLU A 7 -1.85 8.32 48.27
C GLU A 7 -1.80 6.84 47.85
N ARG A 8 -1.38 5.95 48.76
CA ARG A 8 -1.45 4.49 48.53
C ARG A 8 -2.88 3.98 48.39
N GLN A 9 -3.81 4.43 49.23
CA GLN A 9 -5.23 4.06 49.11
C GLN A 9 -5.82 4.54 47.78
N LYS A 10 -5.47 5.75 47.34
CA LYS A 10 -5.89 6.28 46.04
C LYS A 10 -5.34 5.44 44.88
N LEU A 11 -4.03 5.15 44.88
CA LEU A 11 -3.39 4.31 43.87
C LEU A 11 -3.99 2.90 43.83
N CYS A 12 -4.24 2.29 44.99
CA CYS A 12 -4.91 0.98 45.07
C CYS A 12 -6.33 1.01 44.50
N ARG A 13 -7.08 2.10 44.70
CA ARG A 13 -8.43 2.25 44.16
C ARG A 13 -8.42 2.41 42.65
N GLU A 14 -7.55 3.26 42.12
CA GLU A 14 -7.36 3.46 40.68
C GLU A 14 -6.92 2.16 39.98
N ALA A 15 -5.95 1.45 40.56
CA ALA A 15 -5.52 0.16 40.06
C ALA A 15 -6.66 -0.89 40.10
N ALA A 16 -7.47 -0.92 41.15
CA ALA A 16 -8.61 -1.82 41.25
C ALA A 16 -9.70 -1.51 40.19
N GLU A 17 -9.95 -0.23 39.93
CA GLU A 17 -10.88 0.23 38.89
C GLU A 17 -10.37 -0.12 37.49
N GLN A 18 -9.06 0.03 37.25
CA GLN A 18 -8.41 -0.38 36.01
C GLN A 18 -8.51 -1.90 35.78
N ILE A 19 -8.16 -2.71 36.79
CA ILE A 19 -8.27 -4.18 36.71
C ILE A 19 -9.72 -4.62 36.48
N ARG A 20 -10.70 -3.94 37.11
CA ARG A 20 -12.12 -4.25 36.92
C ARG A 20 -12.58 -3.92 35.50
N SER A 21 -12.14 -2.80 34.95
CA SER A 21 -12.43 -2.39 33.58
C SER A 21 -11.80 -3.37 32.58
N GLU A 22 -10.55 -3.76 32.78
CA GLU A 22 -9.86 -4.76 31.96
C GLU A 22 -10.59 -6.12 31.99
N LYS A 23 -10.99 -6.60 33.18
CA LYS A 23 -11.77 -7.84 33.31
C LYS A 23 -13.11 -7.77 32.59
N LEU A 24 -13.80 -6.62 32.64
CA LEU A 24 -15.06 -6.42 31.93
C LEU A 24 -14.86 -6.47 30.41
N LEU A 25 -13.83 -5.79 29.90
CA LEU A 25 -13.45 -5.85 28.49
C LEU A 25 -13.08 -7.27 28.06
N GLU A 26 -12.36 -8.01 28.90
CA GLU A 26 -12.04 -9.41 28.66
C GLU A 26 -13.30 -10.29 28.62
N GLN A 27 -14.26 -10.07 29.51
CA GLN A 27 -15.53 -10.80 29.54
C GLN A 27 -16.39 -10.52 28.31
N ILE A 28 -16.54 -9.24 27.95
CA ILE A 28 -17.23 -8.84 26.71
C ILE A 28 -16.51 -9.46 25.51
N GLY A 29 -15.17 -9.45 25.52
CA GLY A 29 -14.34 -10.02 24.47
C GLY A 29 -14.43 -11.54 24.33
N LYS A 30 -14.64 -12.27 25.44
CA LYS A 30 -14.85 -13.74 25.47
C LYS A 30 -16.26 -14.15 25.02
N ALA A 31 -17.25 -13.28 25.21
CA ALA A 31 -18.60 -13.53 24.73
C ALA A 31 -18.71 -13.47 23.19
N VAL A 32 -17.76 -12.77 22.55
CA VAL A 32 -17.60 -12.78 21.09
C VAL A 32 -16.96 -14.10 20.66
N GLY A 33 -17.79 -15.03 20.19
CA GLY A 33 -17.34 -16.29 19.60
C GLY A 33 -16.59 -16.09 18.27
N GLU A 34 -16.03 -17.17 17.74
CA GLU A 34 -15.29 -17.11 16.47
C GLU A 34 -16.18 -16.68 15.28
N PRO A 35 -15.64 -15.91 14.32
CA PRO A 35 -16.34 -15.56 13.10
C PRO A 35 -16.75 -16.81 12.31
N LYS A 36 -17.96 -16.80 11.74
CA LYS A 36 -18.45 -17.90 10.90
C LYS A 36 -17.67 -17.98 9.59
N GLU A 37 -17.50 -19.18 9.06
CA GLU A 37 -16.83 -19.42 7.77
C GLU A 37 -17.36 -18.55 6.63
N LYS A 38 -18.68 -18.36 6.57
CA LYS A 38 -19.35 -17.51 5.58
C LYS A 38 -18.90 -16.05 5.67
N ASP A 39 -18.64 -15.56 6.88
CA ASP A 39 -18.27 -14.16 7.12
C ASP A 39 -16.78 -13.95 6.81
N ILE A 40 -15.93 -14.94 7.13
CA ILE A 40 -14.51 -14.97 6.74
C ILE A 40 -14.38 -14.91 5.21
N ARG A 41 -15.08 -15.79 4.48
CA ARG A 41 -15.05 -15.81 3.00
C ARG A 41 -15.54 -14.51 2.38
N ARG A 42 -16.63 -13.96 2.94
CA ARG A 42 -17.19 -12.68 2.47
C ARG A 42 -16.22 -11.53 2.71
N TYR A 43 -15.56 -11.50 3.86
CA TYR A 43 -14.57 -10.48 4.17
C TYR A 43 -13.37 -10.58 3.22
N TYR A 44 -12.84 -11.78 3.00
CA TYR A 44 -11.77 -12.03 2.03
C TYR A 44 -12.14 -11.53 0.63
N GLN A 45 -13.30 -11.94 0.09
CA GLN A 45 -13.74 -11.56 -1.25
C GLN A 45 -13.90 -10.04 -1.42
N ARG A 46 -14.44 -9.35 -0.40
CA ARG A 46 -14.61 -7.89 -0.42
C ARG A 46 -13.30 -7.11 -0.29
N ASN A 47 -12.25 -7.76 0.19
CA ASN A 47 -10.95 -7.14 0.47
C ASN A 47 -9.83 -7.88 -0.29
N ILE A 48 -10.13 -8.53 -1.41
CA ILE A 48 -9.18 -9.41 -2.09
C ILE A 48 -7.91 -8.67 -2.50
N GLU A 49 -8.03 -7.40 -2.91
CA GLU A 49 -6.91 -6.52 -3.25
C GLU A 49 -5.94 -6.32 -2.08
N ARG A 50 -6.43 -6.18 -0.83
CA ARG A 50 -5.58 -6.10 0.38
C ARG A 50 -4.83 -7.39 0.67
N PHE A 51 -5.37 -8.52 0.21
CA PHE A 51 -4.78 -9.84 0.38
C PHE A 51 -4.13 -10.34 -0.91
N SER A 52 -3.82 -9.45 -1.84
CA SER A 52 -3.16 -9.78 -3.09
C SER A 52 -1.74 -9.24 -3.11
N VAL A 53 -0.84 -9.98 -3.75
CA VAL A 53 0.40 -9.39 -4.24
C VAL A 53 0.00 -8.48 -5.41
N PRO A 54 0.36 -7.19 -5.39
CA PRO A 54 -0.02 -6.28 -6.45
C PRO A 54 0.67 -6.66 -7.77
N GLU A 55 0.12 -6.16 -8.88
CA GLU A 55 0.80 -6.25 -10.16
C GLU A 55 2.18 -5.59 -10.08
N MET A 56 3.18 -6.26 -10.63
CA MET A 56 4.54 -5.72 -10.75
C MET A 56 4.98 -5.72 -12.21
N VAL A 57 5.60 -4.62 -12.63
CA VAL A 57 6.19 -4.48 -13.97
C VAL A 57 7.69 -4.36 -13.82
N ARG A 58 8.45 -5.07 -14.66
CA ARG A 58 9.88 -4.83 -14.87
C ARG A 58 10.05 -4.02 -16.15
N ALA A 59 10.65 -2.85 -16.04
CA ALA A 59 10.87 -1.96 -17.17
C ALA A 59 12.28 -1.38 -17.16
N ALA A 60 12.77 -1.07 -18.36
CA ALA A 60 13.96 -0.27 -18.56
C ALA A 60 13.59 1.10 -19.12
N HIS A 61 14.44 2.11 -18.90
CA HIS A 61 14.22 3.43 -19.47
C HIS A 61 15.49 4.08 -20.04
N ILE A 62 15.29 4.99 -20.99
CA ILE A 62 16.27 6.00 -21.39
C ILE A 62 15.69 7.33 -20.96
N VAL A 63 16.43 8.09 -20.15
CA VAL A 63 16.02 9.40 -19.68
C VAL A 63 17.02 10.47 -20.09
N LYS A 64 16.55 11.66 -20.48
CA LYS A 64 17.37 12.87 -20.55
C LYS A 64 16.79 13.92 -19.62
N HIS A 65 17.62 14.45 -18.73
CA HIS A 65 17.24 15.54 -17.85
C HIS A 65 16.84 16.79 -18.66
N PRO A 66 15.92 17.63 -18.15
CA PRO A 66 15.59 18.87 -18.80
C PRO A 66 16.82 19.78 -18.84
N ASP A 67 17.17 20.25 -20.03
CA ASP A 67 18.20 21.28 -20.20
C ASP A 67 17.53 22.65 -20.47
N PRO A 68 17.63 23.64 -19.56
CA PRO A 68 17.07 24.97 -19.78
C PRO A 68 17.68 25.73 -20.96
N GLN A 69 18.87 25.34 -21.44
CA GLN A 69 19.55 25.96 -22.57
C GLN A 69 19.06 25.42 -23.91
N VAL A 70 18.41 24.25 -23.91
CA VAL A 70 17.94 23.59 -25.13
C VAL A 70 16.41 23.69 -25.19
N PRO A 71 15.82 24.19 -26.30
CA PRO A 71 14.38 24.19 -26.47
C PRO A 71 13.77 22.80 -26.27
N SER A 72 12.63 22.71 -25.58
CA SER A 72 11.98 21.43 -25.25
C SER A 72 11.73 20.56 -26.49
N GLU A 73 11.32 21.17 -27.61
CA GLU A 73 11.14 20.48 -28.90
C GLU A 73 12.42 19.82 -29.41
N GLN A 74 13.57 20.48 -29.23
CA GLN A 74 14.86 19.93 -29.64
C GLN A 74 15.29 18.78 -28.72
N GLN A 75 15.00 18.87 -27.42
CA GLN A 75 15.23 17.76 -26.49
C GLN A 75 14.36 16.54 -26.83
N LYS A 76 13.08 16.77 -27.17
CA LYS A 76 12.18 15.73 -27.65
C LYS A 76 12.70 15.10 -28.95
N GLN A 77 13.14 15.91 -29.90
CA GLN A 77 13.66 15.43 -31.18
C GLN A 77 14.86 14.50 -31.00
N GLN A 78 15.78 14.81 -30.07
CA GLN A 78 16.89 13.90 -29.76
C GLN A 78 16.43 12.56 -29.18
N MET A 79 15.30 12.54 -28.47
CA MET A 79 14.71 11.29 -27.97
C MET A 79 13.97 10.55 -29.10
N ASP A 80 13.29 11.27 -29.99
CA ASP A 80 12.65 10.66 -31.17
C ASP A 80 13.70 9.98 -32.08
N GLU A 81 14.89 10.58 -32.22
CA GLU A 81 16.02 9.97 -32.94
C GLU A 81 16.49 8.66 -32.28
N LEU A 82 16.59 8.63 -30.95
CA LEU A 82 16.92 7.41 -30.20
C LEU A 82 15.82 6.35 -30.34
N LEU A 83 14.55 6.75 -30.32
CA LEU A 83 13.43 5.85 -30.55
C LEU A 83 13.49 5.24 -31.96
N GLY A 84 13.79 6.03 -32.98
CA GLY A 84 13.97 5.52 -34.35
C GLY A 84 15.11 4.50 -34.46
N ARG A 85 16.21 4.69 -33.71
CA ARG A 85 17.30 3.69 -33.63
C ARG A 85 16.84 2.38 -32.99
N ILE A 86 16.07 2.45 -31.91
CA ILE A 86 15.47 1.27 -31.25
C ILE A 86 14.53 0.54 -32.21
N GLU A 87 13.67 1.27 -32.94
CA GLU A 87 12.74 0.70 -33.91
C GLU A 87 13.45 0.05 -35.11
N ASN A 88 14.63 0.56 -35.47
CA ASN A 88 15.50 -0.04 -36.50
C ASN A 88 16.30 -1.26 -36.00
N GLY A 89 16.11 -1.68 -34.74
CA GLY A 89 16.68 -2.91 -34.18
C GLY A 89 17.97 -2.73 -33.39
N GLU A 90 18.38 -1.50 -33.08
CA GLU A 90 19.48 -1.28 -32.13
C GLU A 90 19.07 -1.74 -30.71
N ASP A 91 20.05 -2.23 -29.95
CA ASP A 91 19.78 -2.76 -28.62
C ASP A 91 19.46 -1.65 -27.61
N PHE A 92 18.31 -1.79 -26.95
CA PHE A 92 17.82 -0.79 -25.98
C PHE A 92 18.79 -0.61 -24.80
N ALA A 93 19.37 -1.69 -24.29
CA ALA A 93 20.26 -1.64 -23.14
C ALA A 93 21.56 -0.90 -23.48
N VAL A 94 22.11 -1.14 -24.69
CA VAL A 94 23.27 -0.40 -25.19
C VAL A 94 22.95 1.10 -25.30
N LEU A 95 21.83 1.46 -25.94
CA LEU A 95 21.42 2.86 -26.08
C LEU A 95 21.15 3.53 -24.73
N ALA A 96 20.59 2.80 -23.78
CA ALA A 96 20.39 3.28 -22.42
C ALA A 96 21.72 3.57 -21.72
N ASP A 97 22.69 2.66 -21.78
CA ASP A 97 24.00 2.87 -21.15
C ASP A 97 24.80 4.00 -21.83
N GLU A 98 24.64 4.21 -23.13
CA GLU A 98 25.35 5.27 -23.88
C GLU A 98 24.71 6.65 -23.78
N HIS A 99 23.38 6.74 -23.73
CA HIS A 99 22.65 8.00 -23.92
C HIS A 99 21.76 8.42 -22.75
N SER A 100 21.49 7.54 -21.79
CA SER A 100 20.66 7.86 -20.63
C SER A 100 21.43 8.70 -19.62
N ALA A 101 20.72 9.64 -19.00
CA ALA A 101 21.19 10.38 -17.84
C ALA A 101 21.18 9.50 -16.56
N CYS A 102 20.59 8.30 -16.62
CA CYS A 102 20.69 7.26 -15.60
C CYS A 102 21.30 5.99 -16.24
N PRO A 103 22.63 5.94 -16.42
CA PRO A 103 23.30 4.78 -17.03
C PRO A 103 23.47 3.63 -16.02
N GLY A 104 23.52 2.40 -16.53
CA GLY A 104 23.74 1.20 -15.74
C GLY A 104 22.67 0.12 -15.97
N ASN A 105 23.11 -1.13 -16.10
CA ASN A 105 22.25 -2.30 -16.36
C ASN A 105 21.29 -2.11 -17.55
N GLY A 106 21.67 -1.32 -18.56
CA GLY A 106 20.80 -1.04 -19.70
C GLY A 106 19.54 -0.26 -19.36
N GLY A 107 19.59 0.55 -18.30
CA GLY A 107 18.46 1.34 -17.81
C GLY A 107 17.37 0.52 -17.11
N ASP A 108 17.63 -0.75 -16.75
CA ASP A 108 16.68 -1.61 -16.04
C ASP A 108 16.41 -1.11 -14.62
N LEU A 109 15.13 -0.85 -14.32
CA LEU A 109 14.64 -0.38 -13.03
C LEU A 109 14.25 -1.52 -12.08
N GLY A 110 14.32 -2.77 -12.53
CA GLY A 110 13.83 -3.92 -11.79
C GLY A 110 12.30 -3.96 -11.74
N TYR A 111 11.75 -4.83 -10.87
CA TYR A 111 10.30 -4.93 -10.70
C TYR A 111 9.78 -3.87 -9.73
N PHE A 112 8.74 -3.15 -10.13
CA PHE A 112 8.04 -2.20 -9.29
C PHE A 112 6.52 -2.33 -9.44
N SER A 113 5.80 -1.98 -8.38
CA SER A 113 4.34 -1.87 -8.36
C SER A 113 3.91 -0.41 -8.56
N ARG A 114 2.62 -0.20 -8.81
CA ARG A 114 2.04 1.15 -8.83
C ARG A 114 2.29 1.89 -7.50
N GLY A 115 2.49 3.20 -7.58
CA GLY A 115 2.85 4.07 -6.47
C GLY A 115 4.33 4.08 -6.08
N GLN A 116 5.20 3.41 -6.83
CA GLN A 116 6.65 3.40 -6.59
C GLN A 116 7.43 4.32 -7.53
N MET A 117 6.85 4.70 -8.67
CA MET A 117 7.42 5.60 -9.66
C MET A 117 6.51 6.83 -9.86
N VAL A 118 6.98 7.83 -10.59
CA VAL A 118 6.17 9.03 -10.87
C VAL A 118 4.94 8.69 -11.71
N PRO A 119 3.77 9.32 -11.45
CA PRO A 119 2.51 8.93 -12.08
C PRO A 119 2.52 8.90 -13.60
N SER A 120 3.19 9.86 -14.25
CA SER A 120 3.30 9.94 -15.71
C SER A 120 4.13 8.78 -16.30
N PHE A 121 5.16 8.32 -15.60
CA PHE A 121 5.94 7.16 -15.99
C PHE A 121 5.15 5.86 -15.79
N GLU A 122 4.49 5.73 -14.63
CA GLU A 122 3.66 4.55 -14.34
C GLU A 122 2.54 4.37 -15.35
N GLN A 123 1.86 5.46 -15.73
CA GLN A 123 0.77 5.38 -16.70
C GLN A 123 1.25 4.76 -18.01
N VAL A 124 2.38 5.23 -18.55
CA VAL A 124 2.93 4.69 -19.80
C VAL A 124 3.36 3.23 -19.64
N VAL A 125 4.13 2.91 -18.60
CA VAL A 125 4.71 1.58 -18.43
C VAL A 125 3.66 0.52 -18.11
N PHE A 126 2.67 0.84 -17.28
CA PHE A 126 1.63 -0.12 -16.94
C PHE A 126 0.61 -0.34 -18.05
N ASP A 127 0.43 0.61 -18.97
CA ASP A 127 -0.43 0.45 -20.14
C ASP A 127 0.29 -0.26 -21.31
N LEU A 128 1.62 -0.33 -21.27
CA LEU A 128 2.44 -0.94 -22.32
C LEU A 128 2.55 -2.48 -22.18
N PRO A 129 2.34 -3.26 -23.26
CA PRO A 129 2.50 -4.71 -23.23
C PRO A 129 3.95 -5.15 -22.98
N SER A 130 4.14 -6.33 -22.39
CA SER A 130 5.47 -6.91 -22.19
C SER A 130 6.21 -7.12 -23.51
N GLY A 131 7.49 -6.73 -23.52
CA GLY A 131 8.36 -6.75 -24.69
C GLY A 131 8.30 -5.50 -25.56
N GLN A 132 7.34 -4.60 -25.34
CA GLN A 132 7.20 -3.38 -26.15
C GLN A 132 7.97 -2.19 -25.58
N THR A 133 8.28 -1.26 -26.48
CA THR A 133 8.89 0.04 -26.20
C THR A 133 7.82 1.13 -26.37
N SER A 134 7.82 2.13 -25.50
CA SER A 134 6.91 3.27 -25.56
C SER A 134 7.35 4.28 -26.62
N GLY A 135 6.45 5.20 -26.97
CA GLY A 135 6.85 6.46 -27.58
C GLY A 135 7.65 7.34 -26.60
N VAL A 136 8.11 8.50 -27.09
CA VAL A 136 8.73 9.53 -26.25
C VAL A 136 7.67 10.23 -25.40
N PHE A 137 7.90 10.31 -24.09
CA PHE A 137 7.02 11.03 -23.15
C PHE A 137 7.82 11.84 -22.15
N SER A 138 7.20 12.84 -21.53
CA SER A 138 7.86 13.70 -20.54
C SER A 138 7.37 13.44 -19.11
N THR A 139 8.27 13.64 -18.16
CA THR A 139 7.98 13.72 -16.72
C THR A 139 8.67 14.96 -16.14
N GLU A 140 8.54 15.17 -14.83
CA GLU A 140 9.31 16.22 -14.13
C GLU A 140 10.83 16.04 -14.22
N PHE A 141 11.31 14.83 -14.54
CA PHE A 141 12.72 14.50 -14.73
C PHE A 141 13.21 14.60 -16.18
N GLY A 142 12.37 15.10 -17.09
CA GLY A 142 12.71 15.32 -18.50
C GLY A 142 12.03 14.36 -19.45
N TRP A 143 12.74 13.92 -20.48
CA TRP A 143 12.18 13.11 -21.56
C TRP A 143 12.59 11.65 -21.43
N HIS A 144 11.65 10.75 -21.68
CA HIS A 144 11.79 9.33 -21.42
C HIS A 144 11.36 8.49 -22.62
N ILE A 145 12.03 7.36 -22.78
CA ILE A 145 11.57 6.19 -23.54
C ILE A 145 11.60 5.02 -22.56
N ALA A 146 10.53 4.23 -22.48
CA ALA A 146 10.46 3.08 -21.61
C ALA A 146 10.29 1.79 -22.42
N LYS A 147 10.82 0.69 -21.92
CA LYS A 147 10.61 -0.65 -22.46
C LYS A 147 10.15 -1.58 -21.34
N VAL A 148 9.00 -2.23 -21.52
CA VAL A 148 8.55 -3.25 -20.58
C VAL A 148 9.27 -4.56 -20.89
N LEU A 149 10.06 -5.03 -19.93
CA LEU A 149 10.81 -6.29 -20.04
C LEU A 149 9.95 -7.48 -19.60
N ASP A 150 9.21 -7.34 -18.50
CA ASP A 150 8.35 -8.40 -17.97
C ASP A 150 7.20 -7.84 -17.14
N ARG A 151 6.16 -8.66 -16.92
CA ARG A 151 5.01 -8.32 -16.08
C ARG A 151 4.57 -9.51 -15.24
N LYS A 152 4.36 -9.26 -13.95
CA LYS A 152 3.77 -10.19 -13.00
C LYS A 152 2.36 -9.71 -12.64
N PRO A 153 1.30 -10.46 -13.00
CA PRO A 153 -0.07 -10.04 -12.68
C PRO A 153 -0.29 -10.02 -11.17
N ALA A 154 -1.27 -9.23 -10.73
CA ALA A 154 -1.72 -9.28 -9.36
C ALA A 154 -2.23 -10.69 -9.02
N MET A 155 -1.79 -11.23 -7.89
CA MET A 155 -2.14 -12.59 -7.49
C MET A 155 -2.73 -12.59 -6.07
N PRO A 156 -3.98 -13.04 -5.89
CA PRO A 156 -4.56 -13.15 -4.56
C PRO A 156 -3.85 -14.23 -3.75
N CYS A 157 -3.46 -13.90 -2.51
CA CYS A 157 -2.99 -14.88 -1.55
C CYS A 157 -4.15 -15.82 -1.20
N PRO A 158 -3.96 -17.16 -1.23
CA PRO A 158 -5.02 -18.11 -0.88
C PRO A 158 -5.63 -17.79 0.48
N LEU A 159 -6.94 -17.97 0.60
CA LEU A 159 -7.69 -17.68 1.83
C LEU A 159 -7.06 -18.37 3.04
N GLU A 160 -6.58 -19.59 2.86
CA GLU A 160 -5.94 -20.41 3.89
C GLU A 160 -4.73 -19.72 4.51
N GLN A 161 -3.95 -18.99 3.71
CA GLN A 161 -2.74 -18.29 4.17
C GLN A 161 -3.08 -17.02 4.95
N VAL A 162 -4.17 -16.33 4.58
CA VAL A 162 -4.60 -15.07 5.22
C VAL A 162 -5.73 -15.27 6.23
N ARG A 163 -6.22 -16.50 6.39
CA ARG A 163 -7.39 -16.84 7.20
C ARG A 163 -7.25 -16.32 8.63
N GLN A 164 -6.11 -16.59 9.26
CA GLN A 164 -5.90 -16.22 10.66
C GLN A 164 -5.90 -14.69 10.85
N VAL A 165 -5.34 -13.96 9.89
CA VAL A 165 -5.38 -12.49 9.89
C VAL A 165 -6.83 -12.00 9.84
N ILE A 166 -7.63 -12.55 8.92
CA ILE A 166 -9.05 -12.20 8.78
C ILE A 166 -9.86 -12.57 10.03
N VAL A 167 -9.63 -13.75 10.60
CA VAL A 167 -10.29 -14.19 11.85
C VAL A 167 -9.97 -13.21 12.98
N ASN A 168 -8.71 -12.82 13.13
CA ASN A 168 -8.30 -11.87 14.16
C ASN A 168 -8.97 -10.50 13.93
N GLU A 169 -8.95 -9.97 12.70
CA GLU A 169 -9.59 -8.70 12.37
C GLU A 169 -11.10 -8.71 12.64
N LEU A 170 -11.81 -9.74 12.16
CA LEU A 170 -13.26 -9.88 12.38
C LEU A 170 -13.60 -10.06 13.85
N THR A 171 -12.77 -10.78 14.61
CA THR A 171 -12.94 -10.93 16.05
C THR A 171 -12.79 -9.60 16.75
N GLN A 172 -11.74 -8.82 16.44
CA GLN A 172 -11.57 -7.48 17.03
C GLN A 172 -12.74 -6.55 16.69
N GLN A 173 -13.15 -6.49 15.42
CA GLN A 173 -14.32 -5.70 15.01
C GLN A 173 -15.60 -6.10 15.75
N ALA A 174 -15.79 -7.39 16.02
CA ALA A 174 -16.96 -7.86 16.77
C ALA A 174 -16.87 -7.51 18.27
N ARG A 175 -15.67 -7.50 18.86
CA ARG A 175 -15.41 -7.04 20.24
C ARG A 175 -15.67 -5.56 20.39
N ASP A 176 -15.16 -4.75 19.48
CA ASP A 176 -15.36 -3.29 19.49
C ASP A 176 -16.86 -2.96 19.44
N LYS A 177 -17.61 -3.63 18.56
CA LYS A 177 -19.07 -3.48 18.47
C LYS A 177 -19.80 -3.98 19.72
N ALA A 178 -19.33 -5.04 20.36
CA ALA A 178 -19.92 -5.55 21.58
C ALA A 178 -19.72 -4.57 22.75
N LEU A 179 -18.54 -3.97 22.83
CA LEU A 179 -18.23 -2.93 23.81
C LEU A 179 -19.08 -1.68 23.59
N GLU A 180 -19.18 -1.19 22.34
CA GLU A 180 -20.01 -0.04 21.99
C GLU A 180 -21.47 -0.26 22.44
N ARG A 181 -22.05 -1.41 22.09
CA ARG A 181 -23.41 -1.79 22.52
C ARG A 181 -23.56 -1.85 24.04
N PHE A 182 -22.55 -2.37 24.74
CA PHE A 182 -22.57 -2.42 26.20
C PHE A 182 -22.57 -1.02 26.81
N LEU A 183 -21.67 -0.13 26.35
CA LEU A 183 -21.59 1.25 26.81
C LEU A 183 -22.88 2.02 26.54
N ASP A 184 -23.48 1.85 25.38
CA ASP A 184 -24.75 2.48 25.03
C ASP A 184 -25.90 1.99 25.92
N ALA A 185 -25.94 0.69 26.22
CA ALA A 185 -26.93 0.12 27.14
C ALA A 185 -26.76 0.65 28.57
N GLU A 186 -25.52 0.80 29.06
CA GLU A 186 -25.26 1.35 30.40
C GLU A 186 -25.57 2.84 30.47
N ARG A 187 -25.26 3.61 29.41
CA ARG A 187 -25.64 5.04 29.31
C ARG A 187 -27.15 5.25 29.37
N GLN A 188 -27.94 4.37 28.75
CA GLN A 188 -29.41 4.47 28.79
C GLN A 188 -30.00 4.10 30.15
N LYS A 189 -29.35 3.21 30.91
CA LYS A 189 -29.77 2.83 32.27
C LYS A 189 -29.38 3.86 33.31
N ALA A 190 -28.27 4.56 33.10
CA ALA A 190 -27.87 5.68 33.92
C ALA A 190 -28.80 6.87 33.61
N VAL A 191 -29.84 7.05 34.42
CA VAL A 191 -30.60 8.30 34.45
C VAL A 191 -29.59 9.42 34.74
N VAL A 192 -29.30 10.24 33.73
CA VAL A 192 -28.53 11.46 33.91
C VAL A 192 -29.46 12.44 34.65
N GLU A 193 -29.37 12.49 35.97
CA GLU A 193 -29.88 13.64 36.72
C GLU A 193 -28.96 14.82 36.40
N GLU A 194 -29.32 15.61 35.39
CA GLU A 194 -28.82 16.98 35.23
C GLU A 194 -29.27 17.78 36.47
N ARG A 195 -28.32 18.20 37.30
CA ARG A 195 -28.53 19.20 38.36
C ARG A 195 -27.92 20.53 37.94
#